data_AF-A0A1Y6L5J4-F1
#
_entry.id   AF-A0A1Y6L5J4-F1
#
_cell.length_a   1.000
_cell.length_b   1.000
_cell.length_c   1.000
_cell.angle_alpha   90.00
_cell.angle_beta   90.00
_cell.angle_gamma   90.00
#
_symmetry.space_group_name_H-M   'P 1'
#
loop_
_entity.id
_entity.type
_entity.pdbx_description
1 polymer ?
#
loop_
_entity_poly.entity_id
_entity_poly.type
_entity_poly.pdbx_seq_one_letter_code
_entity_poly.pdbx_strand_id
1 'polypeptide(L)'
;MIRKYKVTFEDVDDSFAEPAHFILILFDTQHLPPGLKTIRPYLLSDELGDKSQKADYVRSSIHLLTTWAWEQYSKIAEFWLRRDLMETLKATLRWAVQIWRVDAWTYQSMPQPLVDCQDTGRFWDPRVKKSTVCSVQGPLPSIRDA
;
A
#
# COMPACT_ATOMS: atom_id res chain seq x y z
N MET A 1 2.94 0.34 -20.03
CA MET A 1 3.24 1.73 -19.59
C MET A 1 3.03 1.83 -18.08
N ILE A 2 3.93 2.47 -17.32
CA ILE A 2 3.80 2.62 -15.85
C ILE A 2 2.91 3.84 -15.51
N ARG A 3 2.00 3.67 -14.55
CA ARG A 3 1.05 4.67 -14.06
C ARG A 3 1.14 4.79 -12.54
N LYS A 4 0.72 5.95 -12.02
CA LYS A 4 0.61 6.19 -10.58
C LYS A 4 -0.81 5.89 -10.13
N TYR A 5 -0.93 5.05 -9.12
CA TYR A 5 -2.19 4.67 -8.52
C TYR A 5 -2.29 5.16 -7.09
N LYS A 6 -3.52 5.40 -6.67
CA LYS A 6 -3.88 5.79 -5.32
C LYS A 6 -4.95 4.84 -4.79
N VAL A 7 -4.79 4.39 -3.55
CA VAL A 7 -5.82 3.65 -2.80
C VAL A 7 -6.01 4.30 -1.44
N THR A 8 -7.26 4.39 -1.01
CA THR A 8 -7.63 4.84 0.32
C THR A 8 -8.10 3.64 1.13
N PHE A 9 -7.65 3.53 2.37
CA PHE A 9 -8.11 2.49 3.30
C PHE A 9 -9.06 3.12 4.32
N GLU A 10 -10.19 2.48 4.59
CA GLU A 10 -11.18 2.99 5.56
C GLU A 10 -10.63 3.00 6.99
N ASP A 11 -9.96 1.91 7.37
CA ASP A 11 -9.34 1.76 8.69
C ASP A 11 -7.94 1.15 8.53
N VAL A 12 -6.97 1.78 9.18
CA VAL A 12 -5.59 1.30 9.26
C VAL A 12 -5.08 1.53 10.67
N ASP A 13 -4.69 0.45 11.34
CA ASP A 13 -3.97 0.53 12.59
C ASP A 13 -2.58 1.14 12.34
N ASP A 14 -2.37 2.37 12.79
CA ASP A 14 -1.11 3.11 12.69
C ASP A 14 -0.61 3.65 14.03
N SER A 15 -1.11 3.10 15.14
CA SER A 15 -0.72 3.50 16.50
C SER A 15 0.59 2.83 16.92
N PHE A 16 1.72 3.28 16.38
CA PHE A 16 3.03 2.67 16.65
C PHE A 16 4.05 3.66 17.20
N ALA A 17 4.84 3.19 18.18
CA ALA A 17 5.91 3.96 18.80
C ALA A 17 7.13 4.15 17.87
N GLU A 18 7.30 3.28 16.87
CA GLU A 18 8.44 3.29 15.94
C GLU A 18 7.99 3.58 14.50
N PRO A 19 8.88 4.13 13.64
CA PRO A 19 8.60 4.34 12.22
C PRO A 19 8.31 3.02 11.49
N ALA A 20 7.03 2.73 11.27
CA ALA A 20 6.60 1.55 10.54
C ALA A 20 6.88 1.69 9.03
N HIS A 21 7.47 0.65 8.44
CA HIS A 21 7.66 0.54 7.00
C HIS A 21 6.52 -0.29 6.41
N PHE A 22 5.84 0.26 5.42
CA PHE A 22 4.66 -0.36 4.81
C PHE A 22 4.95 -0.86 3.39
N ILE A 23 4.26 -1.93 3.04
CA ILE A 23 4.17 -2.49 1.69
C ILE A 23 2.71 -2.72 1.34
N LEU A 24 2.42 -2.75 0.05
CA LEU A 24 1.12 -3.15 -0.48
C LEU A 24 1.22 -4.58 -1.00
N ILE A 25 0.22 -5.37 -0.65
CA ILE A 25 0.07 -6.73 -1.16
C ILE A 25 -1.23 -6.75 -1.97
N LEU A 26 -1.09 -7.02 -3.26
CA LEU A 26 -2.20 -7.30 -4.16
C LEU A 26 -2.35 -8.82 -4.20
N PHE A 27 -3.57 -9.32 -4.04
CA PHE A 27 -3.81 -10.74 -4.02
C PHE A 27 -5.18 -11.12 -4.57
N ASP A 28 -5.27 -12.33 -5.09
CA ASP A 28 -6.56 -12.93 -5.45
C ASP A 28 -7.28 -13.43 -4.18
N THR A 29 -8.45 -12.89 -3.93
CA THR A 29 -9.28 -13.18 -2.74
C THR A 29 -9.73 -14.64 -2.66
N GLN A 30 -9.77 -15.39 -3.77
CA GLN A 30 -10.16 -16.80 -3.76
C GLN A 30 -9.05 -17.72 -3.21
N HIS A 31 -7.81 -17.26 -3.25
CA HIS A 31 -6.65 -18.11 -3.03
C HIS A 31 -5.92 -17.81 -1.73
N LEU A 32 -6.16 -16.63 -1.14
CA LEU A 32 -5.62 -16.31 0.17
C LEU A 32 -6.38 -17.09 1.26
N PRO A 33 -5.67 -17.84 2.13
CA PRO A 33 -6.32 -18.49 3.27
C PRO A 33 -7.07 -17.48 4.15
N PRO A 34 -8.32 -17.75 4.56
CA PRO A 34 -9.04 -16.88 5.48
C PRO A 34 -8.32 -16.82 6.83
N GLY A 35 -8.26 -15.63 7.45
CA GLY A 35 -7.67 -15.43 8.78
C GLY A 35 -6.14 -15.46 8.82
N LEU A 36 -5.48 -15.21 7.69
CA LEU A 36 -4.02 -15.18 7.59
C LEU A 36 -3.43 -14.03 8.41
N LYS A 37 -2.82 -14.36 9.56
CA LYS A 37 -2.19 -13.36 10.44
C LYS A 37 -0.84 -12.87 9.92
N THR A 38 -0.13 -13.72 9.18
CA THR A 38 1.23 -13.44 8.71
C THR A 38 1.45 -13.99 7.31
N ILE A 39 1.93 -13.14 6.39
CA ILE A 39 2.14 -13.50 4.98
C ILE A 39 3.53 -14.11 4.72
N ARG A 40 4.49 -13.88 5.62
CA ARG A 40 5.90 -14.28 5.48
C ARG A 40 6.12 -15.73 5.04
N PRO A 41 5.45 -16.76 5.61
CA PRO A 41 5.67 -18.15 5.20
C PRO A 41 5.35 -18.42 3.73
N TYR A 42 4.41 -17.66 3.16
CA TYR A 42 4.02 -17.77 1.77
C TYR A 42 4.96 -17.01 0.86
N LEU A 43 5.65 -15.97 1.33
CA LEU A 43 6.58 -15.21 0.48
C LEU A 43 7.95 -15.89 0.31
N LEU A 44 8.39 -16.64 1.31
CA LEU A 44 9.69 -17.30 1.30
C LEU A 44 9.58 -18.70 0.67
N SER A 45 10.53 -19.06 -0.18
CA SER A 45 10.67 -20.42 -0.76
C SER A 45 11.81 -21.23 -0.10
N ASP A 46 12.46 -20.65 0.91
CA ASP A 46 13.59 -21.23 1.63
C ASP A 46 13.15 -22.18 2.77
N GLU A 47 14.08 -22.58 3.64
CA GLU A 47 13.82 -23.49 4.77
C GLU A 47 12.80 -22.97 5.79
N LEU A 48 12.53 -21.65 5.78
CA LEU A 48 11.55 -21.00 6.66
C LEU A 48 10.20 -20.78 5.96
N GLY A 49 10.11 -21.12 4.68
CA GLY A 49 8.91 -21.01 3.85
C GLY A 49 8.05 -22.27 3.83
N ASP A 50 6.76 -22.11 3.55
CA ASP A 50 5.86 -23.24 3.33
C ASP A 50 6.11 -23.86 1.95
N LYS A 51 6.60 -25.10 1.90
CA LYS A 51 6.92 -25.81 0.63
C LYS A 51 5.74 -26.61 0.08
N SER A 52 4.53 -26.45 0.64
CA SER A 52 3.33 -27.11 0.12
C SER A 52 2.93 -26.55 -1.25
N GLN A 53 2.29 -27.38 -2.07
CA GLN A 53 1.71 -26.95 -3.35
C GLN A 53 0.70 -25.79 -3.17
N LYS A 54 0.04 -25.74 -2.01
CA LYS A 54 -0.86 -24.65 -1.65
C LYS A 54 -0.09 -23.32 -1.52
N ALA A 55 1.08 -23.34 -0.90
CA ALA A 55 1.89 -22.14 -0.76
C ALA A 55 2.46 -21.66 -2.10
N ASP A 56 2.84 -22.57 -3.00
CA ASP A 56 3.24 -22.20 -4.37
C ASP A 56 2.09 -21.55 -5.14
N TYR A 57 0.88 -22.09 -4.97
CA TYR A 57 -0.31 -21.50 -5.57
C TYR A 57 -0.58 -20.10 -5.02
N VAL A 58 -0.48 -19.90 -3.71
CA VAL A 58 -0.62 -18.60 -3.05
C VAL A 58 0.44 -17.60 -3.56
N ARG A 59 1.71 -18.02 -3.68
CA ARG A 59 2.79 -17.19 -4.25
C ARG A 59 2.49 -16.69 -5.64
N SER A 60 1.96 -17.57 -6.50
CA SER A 60 1.59 -17.20 -7.87
C SER A 60 0.41 -16.22 -7.94
N SER A 61 -0.36 -16.11 -6.84
CA SER A 61 -1.57 -15.32 -6.72
C SER A 61 -1.37 -14.02 -5.92
N ILE A 62 -0.13 -13.61 -5.69
CA ILE A 62 0.24 -12.41 -4.92
C ILE A 62 1.21 -11.54 -5.73
N HIS A 63 1.02 -10.22 -5.67
CA HIS A 63 1.98 -9.23 -6.09
C HIS A 63 2.36 -8.32 -4.92
N LEU A 64 3.66 -8.26 -4.60
CA LEU A 64 4.20 -7.39 -3.57
C LEU A 64 4.67 -6.06 -4.20
N LEU A 65 4.24 -4.95 -3.62
CA LEU A 65 4.59 -3.61 -4.09
C LEU A 65 5.08 -2.75 -2.91
N THR A 66 6.04 -1.88 -3.18
CA THR A 66 6.45 -0.83 -2.24
C THR A 66 5.50 0.36 -2.35
N THR A 67 5.13 0.96 -1.22
CA THR A 67 4.44 2.26 -1.22
C THR A 67 5.44 3.35 -1.59
N TRP A 68 5.09 4.18 -2.56
CA TRP A 68 5.87 5.39 -2.88
C TRP A 68 5.65 6.48 -1.83
N ALA A 69 4.38 6.68 -1.47
CA ALA A 69 3.98 7.60 -0.42
C ALA A 69 2.87 6.97 0.41
N TRP A 70 2.91 7.22 1.72
CA TRP A 70 1.89 6.84 2.69
C TRP A 70 1.50 8.08 3.49
N GLU A 71 0.24 8.50 3.35
CA GLU A 71 -0.32 9.60 4.12
C GLU A 71 -1.18 9.01 5.25
N GLN A 72 -0.64 9.03 6.48
CA GLN A 72 -1.27 8.40 7.65
C GLN A 72 -2.64 9.01 7.98
N TYR A 73 -2.76 10.34 7.99
CA TYR A 73 -4.00 11.01 8.39
C TYR A 73 -5.18 10.66 7.48
N SER A 74 -4.93 10.63 6.18
CA SER A 74 -5.95 10.37 5.15
C SER A 74 -6.03 8.90 4.75
N LYS A 75 -5.13 8.05 5.29
CA LYS A 75 -5.02 6.61 5.04
C LYS A 75 -4.85 6.28 3.56
N ILE A 76 -4.05 7.10 2.87
CA ILE A 76 -3.82 7.01 1.43
C ILE A 76 -2.45 6.44 1.13
N ALA A 77 -2.43 5.36 0.34
CA ALA A 77 -1.20 4.83 -0.25
C ALA A 77 -1.14 5.17 -1.73
N GLU A 78 0.03 5.64 -2.16
CA GLU A 78 0.36 5.85 -3.55
C GLU A 78 1.44 4.86 -4.00
N PHE A 79 1.27 4.30 -5.19
CA PHE A 79 2.20 3.32 -5.75
C PHE A 79 2.23 3.39 -7.27
N TRP A 80 3.23 2.73 -7.87
CA TRP A 80 3.37 2.66 -9.32
C TRP A 80 3.20 1.24 -9.80
N LEU A 81 2.44 1.07 -10.89
CA LEU A 81 2.25 -0.23 -11.51
C LEU A 81 2.08 -0.08 -13.02
N ARG A 82 2.34 -1.15 -13.75
CA ARG A 82 2.06 -1.20 -15.19
C ARG A 82 0.55 -1.18 -15.42
N ARG A 83 0.10 -0.30 -16.31
CA ARG A 83 -1.32 -0.10 -16.64
C ARG A 83 -2.00 -1.37 -17.10
N ASP A 84 -1.37 -2.09 -18.03
CA ASP A 84 -1.89 -3.34 -18.60
C ASP A 84 -2.05 -4.42 -17.54
N LEU A 85 -1.11 -4.52 -16.59
CA LEU A 85 -1.24 -5.41 -15.44
C LEU A 85 -2.42 -4.98 -14.57
N MET A 86 -2.48 -3.71 -14.16
CA MET A 86 -3.58 -3.20 -13.33
C MET A 86 -4.96 -3.43 -13.96
N GLU A 87 -5.11 -3.16 -15.26
CA GLU A 87 -6.36 -3.39 -16.00
C GLU A 87 -6.73 -4.87 -16.05
N THR A 88 -5.74 -5.76 -16.27
CA THR A 88 -5.94 -7.21 -16.25
C THR A 88 -6.42 -7.69 -14.87
N LEU A 89 -5.76 -7.25 -13.79
CA LEU A 89 -6.13 -7.63 -12.43
C LEU A 89 -7.52 -7.10 -12.08
N LYS A 90 -7.82 -5.84 -12.38
CA LYS A 90 -9.14 -5.23 -12.14
C LYS A 90 -10.26 -5.92 -12.91
N ALA A 91 -10.03 -6.34 -14.15
CA ALA A 91 -11.06 -6.98 -14.98
C ALA A 91 -11.61 -8.28 -14.39
N THR A 92 -10.83 -8.96 -13.56
CA THR A 92 -11.26 -10.21 -12.91
C THR A 92 -12.22 -9.99 -11.73
N LEU A 93 -12.25 -8.78 -11.15
CA LEU A 93 -13.00 -8.40 -9.94
C LEU A 93 -12.68 -9.22 -8.67
N ARG A 94 -11.65 -10.08 -8.70
CA ARG A 94 -11.26 -10.96 -7.58
C ARG A 94 -10.08 -10.43 -6.78
N TRP A 95 -9.37 -9.45 -7.33
CA TRP A 95 -8.16 -8.94 -6.72
C TRP A 95 -8.47 -7.84 -5.72
N ALA A 96 -7.80 -7.92 -4.59
CA ALA A 96 -7.82 -6.91 -3.55
C ALA A 96 -6.40 -6.41 -3.29
N VAL A 97 -6.30 -5.27 -2.62
CA VAL A 97 -5.07 -4.68 -2.11
C VAL A 97 -5.19 -4.46 -0.61
N GLN A 98 -4.12 -4.71 0.11
CA GLN A 98 -4.06 -4.49 1.55
C GLN A 98 -2.69 -3.91 1.91
N ILE A 99 -2.64 -3.07 2.94
CA ILE A 99 -1.39 -2.52 3.46
C ILE A 99 -0.88 -3.38 4.61
N TRP A 100 0.41 -3.69 4.55
CA TRP A 100 1.11 -4.58 5.48
C TRP A 100 2.36 -3.91 6.01
N ARG A 101 2.75 -4.32 7.21
CA ARG A 101 4.02 -3.94 7.83
C ARG A 101 5.13 -4.91 7.47
N VAL A 102 6.31 -4.38 7.15
CA VAL A 102 7.47 -5.20 6.72
C VAL A 102 8.20 -5.83 7.91
N ASP A 103 8.18 -5.18 9.07
CA ASP A 103 8.86 -5.67 10.27
C ASP A 103 8.11 -6.85 10.90
N ALA A 104 6.80 -6.72 11.09
CA ALA A 104 5.95 -7.75 11.68
C ALA A 104 5.30 -8.70 10.67
N TRP A 105 5.29 -8.35 9.38
CA TRP A 105 4.60 -9.10 8.32
C TRP A 105 3.10 -9.31 8.59
N THR A 106 2.47 -8.33 9.24
CA THR A 106 1.05 -8.30 9.59
C THR A 106 0.30 -7.27 8.77
N TYR A 107 -0.94 -7.58 8.41
CA TYR A 107 -1.82 -6.62 7.75
C TYR A 107 -2.25 -5.52 8.71
N GLN A 108 -2.51 -4.34 8.18
CA GLN A 108 -2.88 -3.17 8.98
C GLN A 108 -4.26 -2.63 8.62
N SER A 109 -4.80 -3.03 7.46
CA SER A 109 -6.12 -2.62 7.00
C SER A 109 -6.99 -3.83 6.65
N MET A 110 -8.29 -3.60 6.47
CA MET A 110 -9.11 -4.54 5.71
C MET A 110 -8.72 -4.52 4.21
N PRO A 111 -8.88 -5.63 3.48
CA PRO A 111 -8.64 -5.66 2.05
C PRO A 111 -9.57 -4.69 1.30
N GLN A 112 -9.01 -3.91 0.39
CA GLN A 112 -9.76 -3.02 -0.49
C GLN A 112 -9.85 -3.63 -1.88
N PRO A 113 -11.02 -3.62 -2.54
CA PRO A 113 -11.13 -4.07 -3.92
C PRO A 113 -10.17 -3.31 -4.83
N LEU A 114 -9.41 -4.02 -5.66
CA LEU A 114 -8.42 -3.38 -6.53
C LEU A 114 -9.07 -2.41 -7.52
N VAL A 115 -10.33 -2.66 -7.89
CA VAL A 115 -11.13 -1.80 -8.76
C VAL A 115 -11.24 -0.36 -8.27
N ASP A 116 -11.23 -0.14 -6.95
CA ASP A 116 -11.40 1.17 -6.32
C ASP A 116 -10.12 2.02 -6.38
N CYS A 117 -8.97 1.42 -6.74
CA CYS A 117 -7.72 2.15 -6.92
C CYS A 117 -7.81 3.16 -8.07
N GLN A 118 -7.44 4.41 -7.84
CA GLN A 118 -7.58 5.48 -8.83
C GLN A 118 -6.27 5.65 -9.64
N ASP A 119 -6.36 5.73 -10.97
CA ASP A 119 -5.23 6.14 -11.83
C ASP A 119 -5.07 7.66 -11.74
N THR A 120 -3.95 8.10 -11.17
CA THR A 120 -3.61 9.52 -10.99
C THR A 120 -2.70 10.06 -12.09
N GLY A 121 -2.40 9.24 -13.10
CA GLY A 121 -1.68 9.66 -14.29
C GLY A 121 -0.31 9.01 -14.46
N ARG A 122 0.59 9.71 -15.15
CA ARG A 122 1.91 9.18 -15.48
C ARG A 122 2.83 9.26 -14.27
N PHE A 123 3.69 8.25 -14.14
CA PHE A 123 4.79 8.23 -13.16
C PHE A 123 5.69 9.48 -13.25
N TRP A 124 5.95 9.94 -14.48
CA TRP A 124 6.66 11.18 -14.76
C TRP A 124 5.74 12.09 -15.58
N ASP A 125 5.31 13.20 -14.98
CA ASP A 125 4.72 14.33 -15.70
C ASP A 125 5.54 15.59 -15.42
N PRO A 126 6.35 16.07 -16.39
CA PRO A 126 7.16 17.28 -16.23
C PRO A 126 6.32 18.56 -16.03
N ARG A 127 4.99 18.49 -16.16
CA ARG A 127 4.09 19.64 -16.00
C ARG A 127 3.54 19.81 -14.59
N VAL A 128 3.74 18.84 -13.70
CA VAL A 128 3.35 18.97 -12.29
C VAL A 128 4.41 19.84 -11.59
N LYS A 129 4.24 21.16 -11.68
CA LYS A 129 4.97 22.10 -10.82
C LYS A 129 4.58 21.77 -9.38
N LYS A 130 5.58 21.45 -8.54
CA LYS A 130 5.39 21.39 -7.08
C LYS A 130 4.70 22.68 -6.65
N SER A 131 3.45 22.61 -6.21
CA SER A 131 2.81 23.73 -5.55
C SER A 131 3.56 23.96 -4.26
N THR A 132 4.35 25.03 -4.22
CA THR A 132 4.94 25.61 -3.03
C THR A 132 3.84 25.79 -1.99
N VAL A 133 3.80 24.95 -0.96
CA VAL A 133 2.95 25.18 0.20
C VAL A 133 3.60 26.32 0.99
N CYS A 134 2.80 27.34 1.24
CA CYS A 134 3.14 28.62 1.85
C CYS A 134 3.95 28.48 3.14
N SER A 135 5.12 29.12 3.18
CA SER A 135 5.76 29.51 4.44
C SER A 135 4.88 30.55 5.13
N VAL A 136 4.12 30.14 6.14
CA VAL A 136 3.50 31.09 7.08
C VAL A 136 4.59 31.51 8.06
N GLN A 137 5.38 32.52 7.71
CA GLN A 137 6.14 33.30 8.67
C GLN A 137 5.25 34.46 9.14
N GLY A 138 4.42 34.17 10.15
CA GLY A 138 3.82 35.21 11.00
C GLY A 138 4.75 35.48 12.18
N PRO A 139 4.99 36.75 12.58
CA PRO A 139 5.84 37.05 13.72
C PRO A 139 5.19 36.62 15.04
N LEU A 140 6.00 36.06 15.95
CA LEU A 140 5.62 35.69 17.31
C LEU A 140 5.13 36.92 18.11
N PRO A 141 4.02 36.83 18.87
CA PRO A 141 3.61 37.92 19.75
C PRO A 141 4.57 38.06 20.94
N SER A 142 5.03 39.30 21.15
CA SER A 142 5.82 39.75 22.30
C SER A 142 5.04 39.58 23.59
N ILE A 143 5.48 38.68 24.46
CA ILE A 143 5.02 38.62 25.85
C ILE A 143 5.81 39.67 26.64
N ARG A 144 5.15 40.78 26.95
CA ARG A 144 5.44 41.61 28.12
C ARG A 144 4.14 41.71 28.89
N ASP A 145 4.17 41.24 30.13
CA ASP A 145 3.67 41.94 31.31
C ASP A 145 3.73 40.98 32.53
N ALA A 146 4.74 41.22 33.36
CA ALA A 146 4.82 40.89 34.78
C ALA A 146 5.58 42.04 35.45
#